data_AF-A0A3S0FVI9-F1
#
_entry.id   AF-A0A3S0FVI9-F1
#
_cell.length_a   1.000
_cell.length_b   1.000
_cell.length_c   1.000
_cell.angle_alpha   90.00
_cell.angle_beta   90.00
_cell.angle_gamma   90.00
#
_symmetry.space_group_name_H-M   'P 1'
#
loop_
_entity.id
_entity.type
_entity.pdbx_description
1 polymer ?
#
loop_
_entity_poly.entity_id
_entity_poly.type
_entity_poly.pdbx_seq_one_letter_code
_entity_poly.pdbx_strand_id
1 'polypeptide(L)'
;VDMPAGSYEASPEQAAMSARRIVNETGCQAVKLEGGVDMAAQIAAIVAEGIPVMGHIGLQPQSVEKDGGYKIKGRTKDNIAALSRDAEAVEKAGAFSVVIEGTMEAVAAELTRHISIPTIGIGASADCDGQILVIDDMVGMTVDRVPKFVKEYANLRGVIADAAARYAAEVRGSAFPGPDHVFTTAPAKDEP
;
A
#
# COMPACT_ATOMS: atom_id res chain seq x y z
N VAL A 1 -2.93 6.92 5.53
CA VAL A 1 -2.98 7.22 4.08
C VAL A 1 -1.58 7.56 3.62
N ASP A 2 -1.20 7.18 2.41
CA ASP A 2 0.12 7.53 1.87
C ASP A 2 0.21 9.01 1.51
N MET A 3 1.34 9.62 1.86
CA MET A 3 1.75 10.90 1.32
C MET A 3 2.30 10.68 -0.10
N PRO A 4 1.69 11.28 -1.13
CA PRO A 4 2.15 11.10 -2.50
C PRO A 4 3.52 11.72 -2.75
N ALA A 5 4.24 11.21 -3.75
CA ALA A 5 5.49 11.79 -4.21
C ALA A 5 5.30 13.28 -4.59
N GLY A 6 6.27 14.11 -4.22
CA GLY A 6 6.27 15.57 -4.38
C GLY A 6 5.51 16.33 -3.29
N SER A 7 4.90 15.65 -2.31
CA SER A 7 4.12 16.30 -1.26
C SER A 7 4.89 16.55 0.04
N TYR A 8 6.06 15.94 0.24
CA TYR A 8 6.76 16.00 1.54
C TYR A 8 8.29 16.18 1.44
N GLU A 9 8.86 16.00 0.26
CA GLU A 9 10.32 15.88 0.09
C GLU A 9 11.03 17.22 0.13
N ALA A 10 10.37 18.34 -0.24
CA ALA A 10 11.06 19.61 -0.43
C ALA A 10 11.48 20.26 0.90
N SER A 11 10.66 20.15 1.94
CA SER A 11 11.00 20.63 3.28
C SER A 11 10.11 20.04 4.39
N PRO A 12 10.55 20.07 5.66
CA PRO A 12 9.72 19.67 6.80
C PRO A 12 8.40 20.46 6.89
N GLU A 13 8.41 21.74 6.56
CA GLU A 13 7.21 22.59 6.55
C GLU A 13 6.22 22.13 5.47
N GLN A 14 6.70 21.77 4.27
CA GLN A 14 5.85 21.22 3.23
C GLN A 14 5.23 19.90 3.69
N ALA A 15 6.03 18.99 4.25
CA ALA A 15 5.58 17.70 4.74
C ALA A 15 4.45 17.84 5.77
N ALA A 16 4.63 18.72 6.75
CA ALA A 16 3.64 19.03 7.77
C ALA A 16 2.33 19.60 7.18
N MET A 17 2.42 20.58 6.28
CA MET A 17 1.23 21.15 5.61
C MET A 17 0.46 20.10 4.80
N SER A 18 1.17 19.27 4.04
CA SER A 18 0.57 18.19 3.26
C SER A 18 -0.08 17.14 4.15
N ALA A 19 0.57 16.75 5.25
CA ALA A 19 0.03 15.78 6.20
C ALA A 19 -1.27 16.28 6.84
N ARG A 20 -1.31 17.55 7.30
CA ARG A 20 -2.54 18.19 7.80
C ARG A 20 -3.67 18.13 6.80
N ARG A 21 -3.37 18.50 5.55
CA ARG A 21 -4.36 18.50 4.47
C ARG A 21 -4.92 17.09 4.24
N ILE A 22 -4.05 16.07 4.14
CA ILE A 22 -4.45 14.67 3.95
C ILE A 22 -5.35 14.21 5.09
N VAL A 23 -4.98 14.48 6.35
CA VAL A 23 -5.79 14.11 7.52
C VAL A 23 -7.17 14.79 7.48
N ASN A 24 -7.21 16.09 7.18
CA ASN A 24 -8.46 16.86 7.13
C ASN A 24 -9.39 16.41 5.99
N GLU A 25 -8.84 16.09 4.82
CA GLU A 25 -9.64 15.71 3.64
C GLU A 25 -10.10 14.25 3.69
N THR A 26 -9.30 13.36 4.25
CA THR A 26 -9.56 11.91 4.24
C THR A 26 -10.11 11.35 5.54
N GLY A 27 -9.94 12.09 6.65
CA GLY A 27 -10.25 11.59 7.99
C GLY A 27 -9.30 10.48 8.48
N CYS A 28 -8.17 10.25 7.81
CA CYS A 28 -7.23 9.22 8.23
C CYS A 28 -6.55 9.57 9.56
N GLN A 29 -6.24 8.54 10.36
CA GLN A 29 -5.64 8.72 11.68
C GLN A 29 -4.10 8.79 11.65
N ALA A 30 -3.49 8.47 10.51
CA ALA A 30 -2.04 8.46 10.34
C ALA A 30 -1.66 8.63 8.86
N VAL A 31 -0.47 9.17 8.63
CA VAL A 31 0.14 9.25 7.30
C VAL A 31 1.31 8.29 7.18
N LYS A 32 1.61 7.84 5.96
CA LYS A 32 2.82 7.08 5.61
C LYS A 32 3.65 7.88 4.61
N LEU A 33 4.96 7.89 4.76
CA LEU A 33 5.89 8.49 3.78
C LEU A 33 7.12 7.61 3.58
N GLU A 34 7.75 7.72 2.41
CA GLU A 34 8.95 6.98 2.05
C GLU A 34 10.20 7.79 2.34
N GLY A 35 11.13 7.22 3.09
CA GLY A 35 12.39 7.85 3.42
C GLY A 35 12.99 7.32 4.72
N GLY A 36 14.31 7.47 4.83
CA GLY A 36 15.08 7.04 6.00
C GLY A 36 15.72 8.23 6.68
N VAL A 37 17.06 8.22 6.76
CA VAL A 37 17.83 9.34 7.31
C VAL A 37 17.50 10.68 6.64
N ASP A 38 17.25 10.67 5.33
CA ASP A 38 16.97 11.86 4.53
C ASP A 38 15.61 12.50 4.80
N MET A 39 14.64 11.74 5.34
CA MET A 39 13.30 12.22 5.68
C MET A 39 13.05 12.36 7.18
N ALA A 40 14.07 12.17 8.02
CA ALA A 40 13.92 12.23 9.48
C ALA A 40 13.38 13.59 9.97
N ALA A 41 13.80 14.71 9.35
CA ALA A 41 13.32 16.03 9.73
C ALA A 41 11.84 16.25 9.39
N GLN A 42 11.39 15.69 8.27
CA GLN A 42 10.01 15.72 7.78
C GLN A 42 9.11 14.89 8.69
N ILE A 43 9.54 13.68 9.05
CA ILE A 43 8.83 12.81 10.01
C ILE A 43 8.68 13.56 11.35
N ALA A 44 9.77 14.11 11.88
CA ALA A 44 9.76 14.83 13.15
C ALA A 44 8.83 16.05 13.12
N ALA A 45 8.79 16.80 12.02
CA ALA A 45 7.91 17.94 11.87
C ALA A 45 6.42 17.53 11.86
N ILE A 46 6.06 16.45 11.14
CA ILE A 46 4.68 15.94 11.13
C ILE A 46 4.26 15.44 12.52
N VAL A 47 5.15 14.68 13.18
CA VAL A 47 4.90 14.15 14.53
C VAL A 47 4.75 15.29 15.55
N ALA A 48 5.52 16.37 15.43
CA ALA A 48 5.41 17.54 16.32
C ALA A 48 4.04 18.24 16.23
N GLU A 49 3.30 18.04 15.14
CA GLU A 49 1.93 18.53 14.98
C GLU A 49 0.86 17.57 15.52
N GLY A 50 1.27 16.45 16.11
CA GLY A 50 0.39 15.44 16.68
C GLY A 50 -0.18 14.47 15.65
N ILE A 51 0.37 14.43 14.43
CA ILE A 51 -0.05 13.49 13.37
C ILE A 51 0.85 12.25 13.43
N PRO A 52 0.31 11.04 13.70
CA PRO A 52 1.09 9.82 13.67
C PRO A 52 1.66 9.51 12.28
N VAL A 53 2.93 9.13 12.24
CA VAL A 53 3.64 8.77 11.00
C VAL A 53 4.08 7.31 11.03
N MET A 54 3.75 6.58 9.98
CA MET A 54 4.38 5.30 9.64
C MET A 54 5.50 5.58 8.63
N GLY A 55 6.74 5.24 8.96
CA GLY A 55 7.84 5.35 8.00
C GLY A 55 7.80 4.24 6.95
N HIS A 56 8.56 4.39 5.87
CA HIS A 56 8.75 3.35 4.86
C HIS A 56 10.20 3.35 4.35
N ILE A 57 10.93 2.27 4.66
CA ILE A 57 12.33 2.05 4.28
C ILE A 57 12.48 0.80 3.42
N GLY A 58 13.65 0.61 2.81
CA GLY A 58 13.89 -0.51 1.91
C GLY A 58 13.74 -0.10 0.46
N LEU A 59 12.98 -0.89 -0.30
CA LEU A 59 12.55 -0.52 -1.64
C LEU A 59 11.45 0.54 -1.51
N GLN A 60 11.62 1.68 -2.15
CA GLN A 60 10.70 2.83 -2.07
C GLN A 60 10.13 3.09 -3.47
N PRO A 61 8.89 2.67 -3.76
CA PRO A 61 8.29 2.79 -5.08
C PRO A 61 8.30 4.23 -5.64
N GLN A 62 8.18 5.26 -4.79
CA GLN A 62 8.23 6.66 -5.24
C GLN A 62 9.61 7.08 -5.77
N SER A 63 10.66 6.33 -5.39
CA SER A 63 12.04 6.53 -5.85
C SER A 63 12.46 5.54 -6.96
N VAL A 64 11.53 4.81 -7.57
CA VAL A 64 11.85 3.73 -8.52
C VAL A 64 12.69 4.20 -9.73
N GLU A 65 12.40 5.38 -10.27
CA GLU A 65 13.15 5.96 -11.40
C GLU A 65 14.59 6.32 -10.98
N LYS A 66 14.74 6.96 -9.81
CA LYS A 66 16.04 7.31 -9.22
C LYS A 66 16.88 6.05 -8.96
N ASP A 67 16.23 4.97 -8.52
CA ASP A 67 16.87 3.70 -8.21
C ASP A 67 17.13 2.82 -9.46
N GLY A 68 16.59 3.21 -10.61
CA GLY A 68 16.67 2.43 -11.85
C GLY A 68 15.94 1.09 -11.75
N GLY A 69 14.76 1.09 -11.14
CA GLY A 69 13.85 -0.05 -11.03
C GLY A 69 13.68 -0.63 -9.61
N TYR A 70 12.75 -1.58 -9.50
CA TYR A 70 12.42 -2.30 -8.27
C TYR A 70 13.56 -3.25 -7.84
N LYS A 71 14.50 -2.74 -7.03
CA LYS A 71 15.70 -3.47 -6.60
C LYS A 71 15.62 -3.88 -5.14
N ILE A 72 15.77 -5.19 -4.90
CA ILE A 72 15.87 -5.75 -3.55
C ILE A 72 17.08 -5.16 -2.82
N LYS A 73 16.86 -4.65 -1.61
CA LYS A 73 17.87 -4.07 -0.72
C LYS A 73 18.42 -5.11 0.28
N GLY A 74 19.49 -4.77 0.99
CA GLY A 74 20.18 -5.61 1.97
C GLY A 74 21.19 -6.60 1.38
N ARG A 75 21.66 -6.40 0.13
CA ARG A 75 22.60 -7.35 -0.52
C ARG A 75 24.07 -7.15 -0.15
N THR A 76 24.47 -5.91 0.08
CA THR A 76 25.85 -5.53 0.39
C THR A 76 25.93 -5.01 1.83
N LYS A 77 27.11 -5.12 2.45
CA LYS A 77 27.33 -4.60 3.80
C LYS A 77 26.96 -3.12 3.93
N ASP A 78 27.30 -2.32 2.93
CA ASP A 78 26.99 -0.89 2.92
C ASP A 78 25.48 -0.63 2.89
N ASN A 79 24.73 -1.42 2.11
CA ASN A 79 23.29 -1.27 2.02
C ASN A 79 22.57 -1.79 3.29
N ILE A 80 23.10 -2.83 3.93
CA ILE A 80 22.62 -3.28 5.25
C ILE A 80 22.84 -2.18 6.29
N ALA A 81 24.05 -1.61 6.35
CA ALA A 81 24.36 -0.53 7.27
C ALA A 81 23.53 0.73 7.00
N ALA A 82 23.21 1.02 5.74
CA ALA A 82 22.30 2.12 5.38
C ALA A 82 20.88 1.87 5.90
N LEU A 83 20.31 0.67 5.67
CA LEU A 83 18.98 0.32 6.16
C LEU A 83 18.86 0.38 7.69
N SER A 84 19.91 -0.03 8.40
CA SER A 84 19.96 0.10 9.86
C SER A 84 19.92 1.55 10.31
N ARG A 85 20.69 2.45 9.66
CA ARG A 85 20.61 3.89 9.93
C ARG A 85 19.24 4.48 9.59
N ASP A 86 18.63 4.04 8.50
CA ASP A 86 17.31 4.50 8.09
C ASP A 86 16.24 4.11 9.12
N ALA A 87 16.24 2.85 9.57
CA ALA A 87 15.33 2.36 10.60
C ALA A 87 15.47 3.15 11.91
N GLU A 88 16.70 3.36 12.37
CA GLU A 88 16.97 4.16 13.57
C GLU A 88 16.54 5.63 13.41
N ALA A 89 16.75 6.22 12.23
CA ALA A 89 16.40 7.61 11.99
C ALA A 89 14.88 7.81 11.98
N VAL A 90 14.14 6.89 11.36
CA VAL A 90 12.67 6.87 11.36
C VAL A 90 12.13 6.74 12.79
N GLU A 91 12.69 5.82 13.58
CA GLU A 91 12.33 5.65 15.00
C GLU A 91 12.64 6.92 15.81
N LYS A 92 13.87 7.44 15.73
CA LYS A 92 14.30 8.63 16.49
C LYS A 92 13.51 9.88 16.11
N ALA A 93 13.00 9.96 14.89
CA ALA A 93 12.13 11.04 14.43
C ALA A 93 10.69 10.95 15.01
N GLY A 94 10.35 9.85 15.68
CA GLY A 94 9.07 9.68 16.38
C GLY A 94 7.99 8.97 15.55
N ALA A 95 8.36 8.29 14.45
CA ALA A 95 7.41 7.41 13.76
C ALA A 95 6.89 6.33 14.71
N PHE A 96 5.60 5.99 14.62
CA PHE A 96 5.01 4.97 15.50
C PHE A 96 5.21 3.54 14.98
N SER A 97 5.56 3.39 13.70
CA SER A 97 5.84 2.12 13.03
C SER A 97 6.61 2.36 11.74
N VAL A 98 7.15 1.30 11.14
CA VAL A 98 7.87 1.38 9.87
C VAL A 98 7.55 0.20 8.96
N VAL A 99 7.27 0.48 7.69
CA VAL A 99 7.22 -0.52 6.63
C VAL A 99 8.65 -0.85 6.17
N ILE A 100 8.95 -2.14 6.05
CA ILE A 100 10.18 -2.65 5.46
C ILE A 100 9.80 -3.39 4.17
N GLU A 101 10.12 -2.80 3.01
CA GLU A 101 9.77 -3.35 1.71
C GLU A 101 11.00 -3.89 0.94
N GLY A 102 10.84 -5.05 0.31
CA GLY A 102 11.79 -5.54 -0.70
C GLY A 102 13.23 -5.63 -0.20
N THR A 103 13.44 -6.31 0.93
CA THR A 103 14.76 -6.48 1.55
C THR A 103 15.17 -7.95 1.60
N MET A 104 16.45 -8.22 1.88
CA MET A 104 16.88 -9.57 2.26
C MET A 104 16.25 -9.95 3.60
N GLU A 105 15.65 -11.14 3.68
CA GLU A 105 14.93 -11.65 4.86
C GLU A 105 15.72 -11.48 6.18
N ALA A 106 16.98 -11.95 6.22
CA ALA A 106 17.82 -11.85 7.41
C ALA A 106 18.03 -10.40 7.89
N VAL A 107 18.05 -9.44 6.96
CA VAL A 107 18.21 -8.01 7.26
C VAL A 107 16.93 -7.47 7.88
N ALA A 108 15.76 -7.74 7.30
CA ALA A 108 14.49 -7.34 7.89
C ALA A 108 14.31 -7.94 9.30
N ALA A 109 14.62 -9.22 9.49
CA ALA A 109 14.56 -9.87 10.79
C ALA A 109 15.49 -9.22 11.83
N GLU A 110 16.69 -8.82 11.43
CA GLU A 110 17.63 -8.09 12.29
C GLU A 110 17.08 -6.70 12.65
N LEU A 111 16.55 -5.95 11.68
CA LEU A 111 15.97 -4.63 11.92
C LEU A 111 14.80 -4.69 12.90
N THR A 112 13.90 -5.67 12.76
CA THR A 112 12.79 -5.86 13.71
C THR A 112 13.26 -6.08 15.14
N ARG A 113 14.39 -6.76 15.35
CA ARG A 113 14.97 -6.96 16.68
C ARG A 113 15.74 -5.73 17.19
N HIS A 114 16.12 -4.82 16.30
CA HIS A 114 17.00 -3.69 16.59
C HIS A 114 16.24 -2.43 17.00
N ILE A 115 15.10 -2.16 16.37
CA ILE A 115 14.24 -1.01 16.69
C ILE A 115 13.08 -1.43 17.60
N SER A 116 12.56 -0.48 18.37
CA SER A 116 11.47 -0.69 19.33
C SER A 116 10.07 -0.48 18.76
N ILE A 117 9.95 0.23 17.64
CA ILE A 117 8.67 0.46 16.96
C ILE A 117 8.26 -0.75 16.10
N PRO A 118 6.96 -1.07 16.00
CA PRO A 118 6.48 -2.15 15.16
C PRO A 118 6.93 -2.05 13.70
N THR A 119 7.37 -3.18 13.16
CA THR A 119 7.77 -3.36 11.75
C THR A 119 6.67 -4.05 10.95
N ILE A 120 6.37 -3.53 9.75
CA ILE A 120 5.40 -4.12 8.82
C ILE A 120 6.14 -4.56 7.56
N GLY A 121 6.17 -5.86 7.29
CA GLY A 121 6.89 -6.44 6.16
C GLY A 121 6.06 -6.52 4.88
N ILE A 122 6.70 -6.26 3.73
CA ILE A 122 6.21 -6.64 2.39
C ILE A 122 7.40 -7.07 1.53
N GLY A 123 7.47 -8.36 1.20
CA GLY A 123 8.68 -8.91 0.56
C GLY A 123 9.94 -8.73 1.41
N ALA A 124 9.80 -8.89 2.73
CA ALA A 124 10.85 -8.71 3.73
C ALA A 124 11.06 -10.01 4.53
N SER A 125 10.59 -10.08 5.77
CA SER A 125 10.68 -11.27 6.62
C SER A 125 9.36 -11.57 7.34
N ALA A 126 9.13 -12.85 7.64
CA ALA A 126 8.05 -13.29 8.52
C ALA A 126 8.31 -12.90 9.99
N ASP A 127 9.56 -12.53 10.33
CA ASP A 127 9.94 -12.02 11.65
C ASP A 127 9.52 -10.55 11.85
N CYS A 128 8.99 -9.85 10.84
CA CYS A 128 8.36 -8.54 11.04
C CYS A 128 7.08 -8.68 11.89
N ASP A 129 6.78 -7.67 12.70
CA ASP A 129 5.66 -7.70 13.67
C ASP A 129 4.27 -7.75 12.99
N GLY A 130 4.19 -7.30 11.74
CA GLY A 130 3.03 -7.42 10.89
C GLY A 130 3.41 -7.55 9.42
N GLN A 131 2.40 -7.74 8.57
CA GLN A 131 2.58 -7.91 7.13
C GLN A 131 1.57 -7.06 6.37
N ILE A 132 1.96 -6.61 5.17
CA ILE A 132 1.08 -5.90 4.24
C ILE A 132 1.22 -6.46 2.83
N LEU A 133 0.13 -6.48 2.07
CA LEU A 133 0.08 -6.77 0.64
C LEU A 133 -0.86 -5.78 -0.04
N VAL A 134 -0.62 -5.53 -1.33
CA VAL A 134 -1.58 -4.81 -2.18
C VAL A 134 -2.80 -5.71 -2.38
N ILE A 135 -4.01 -5.17 -2.21
CA ILE A 135 -5.25 -5.95 -2.27
C ILE A 135 -5.43 -6.61 -3.64
N ASP A 136 -5.20 -5.87 -4.73
CA ASP A 136 -5.36 -6.35 -6.11
C ASP A 136 -4.43 -7.54 -6.43
N ASP A 137 -3.18 -7.47 -5.94
CA ASP A 137 -2.22 -8.56 -6.01
C ASP A 137 -2.71 -9.77 -5.21
N MET A 138 -3.14 -9.54 -3.96
CA MET A 138 -3.57 -10.61 -3.06
C MET A 138 -4.82 -11.34 -3.56
N VAL A 139 -5.73 -10.66 -4.26
CA VAL A 139 -7.01 -11.25 -4.73
C VAL A 139 -6.98 -11.67 -6.20
N GLY A 140 -5.79 -11.67 -6.83
CA GLY A 140 -5.59 -12.16 -8.20
C GLY A 140 -6.26 -11.29 -9.26
N MET A 141 -6.22 -9.96 -9.07
CA MET A 141 -6.68 -8.96 -10.05
C MET A 141 -5.55 -8.43 -10.93
N THR A 142 -4.31 -8.53 -10.47
CA THR A 142 -3.13 -8.09 -11.23
C THR A 142 -2.97 -8.91 -12.51
N VAL A 143 -2.92 -8.21 -13.66
CA VAL A 143 -2.96 -8.85 -14.99
C VAL A 143 -1.58 -9.32 -15.44
N ASP A 144 -0.55 -8.55 -15.12
CA ASP A 144 0.82 -8.77 -15.60
C ASP A 144 1.62 -9.65 -14.63
N ARG A 145 2.72 -9.11 -14.10
CA ARG A 145 3.65 -9.84 -13.26
C ARG A 145 3.36 -9.57 -11.79
N VAL A 146 2.74 -10.55 -11.16
CA VAL A 146 2.60 -10.59 -9.70
C VAL A 146 4.01 -10.66 -9.06
N PRO A 147 4.34 -9.77 -8.11
CA PRO A 147 5.63 -9.80 -7.43
C PRO A 147 5.88 -11.15 -6.73
N LYS A 148 7.14 -11.62 -6.70
CA LYS A 148 7.50 -12.94 -6.13
C LYS A 148 7.04 -13.12 -4.67
N PHE A 149 6.97 -12.04 -3.90
CA PHE A 149 6.60 -12.08 -2.49
C PHE A 149 5.07 -12.12 -2.25
N VAL A 150 4.27 -11.98 -3.31
CA VAL A 150 2.81 -12.04 -3.20
C VAL A 150 2.37 -13.50 -3.23
N LYS A 151 1.44 -13.83 -2.32
CA LYS A 151 0.59 -15.01 -2.42
C LYS A 151 -0.80 -14.55 -2.86
N GLU A 152 -1.29 -15.11 -3.97
CA GLU A 152 -2.68 -14.94 -4.37
C GLU A 152 -3.59 -15.83 -3.49
N TYR A 153 -4.61 -15.23 -2.88
CA TYR A 153 -5.61 -15.91 -2.06
C TYR A 153 -6.94 -16.10 -2.80
N ALA A 154 -7.12 -15.44 -3.95
CA ALA A 154 -8.26 -15.60 -4.84
C ALA A 154 -7.82 -15.39 -6.31
N ASN A 155 -8.69 -15.79 -7.25
CA ASN A 155 -8.57 -15.47 -8.68
C ASN A 155 -9.80 -14.66 -9.10
N LEU A 156 -9.92 -13.42 -8.61
CA LEU A 156 -11.07 -12.57 -8.94
C LEU A 156 -11.12 -12.21 -10.42
N ARG A 157 -9.97 -12.12 -11.10
CA ARG A 157 -9.91 -11.95 -12.55
C ARG A 157 -10.69 -13.04 -13.28
N GLY A 158 -10.48 -14.31 -12.91
CA GLY A 158 -11.21 -15.44 -13.49
C GLY A 158 -12.72 -15.33 -13.24
N VAL A 159 -13.11 -15.03 -12.01
CA VAL A 159 -14.52 -14.86 -11.63
C VAL A 159 -15.20 -13.75 -12.44
N ILE A 160 -14.53 -12.60 -12.59
CA ILE A 160 -15.05 -11.46 -13.36
C ILE A 160 -15.11 -11.79 -14.86
N ALA A 161 -14.07 -12.44 -15.40
CA ALA A 161 -14.04 -12.84 -16.80
C ALA A 161 -15.19 -13.80 -17.14
N ASP A 162 -15.44 -14.80 -16.28
CA ASP A 162 -16.53 -15.76 -16.47
C ASP A 162 -17.92 -15.11 -16.33
N ALA A 163 -18.08 -14.16 -15.41
CA ALA A 163 -19.32 -13.39 -15.28
C ALA A 163 -19.58 -12.53 -16.52
N ALA A 164 -18.57 -11.81 -17.00
CA ALA A 164 -18.67 -10.97 -18.19
C ALA A 164 -18.94 -11.80 -19.45
N ALA A 165 -18.30 -12.96 -19.61
CA ALA A 165 -18.53 -13.87 -20.73
C ALA A 165 -19.96 -14.42 -20.74
N ARG A 166 -20.47 -14.87 -19.59
CA ARG A 166 -21.86 -15.35 -19.45
C ARG A 166 -22.87 -14.26 -19.77
N TYR A 167 -22.72 -13.08 -19.18
CA TYR A 167 -23.57 -11.93 -19.48
C TYR A 167 -23.57 -11.60 -20.97
N ALA A 168 -22.39 -11.53 -21.60
CA ALA A 168 -22.29 -11.25 -23.03
C ALA A 168 -22.95 -12.33 -23.89
N ALA A 169 -22.88 -13.60 -23.49
CA ALA A 169 -23.56 -14.71 -24.17
C ALA A 169 -25.08 -14.60 -24.05
N GLU A 170 -25.59 -14.31 -22.84
CA GLU A 170 -27.03 -14.17 -22.58
C GLU A 170 -27.63 -12.96 -23.31
N VAL A 171 -26.92 -11.83 -23.38
CA VAL A 171 -27.35 -10.65 -24.15
C VAL A 171 -27.39 -10.96 -25.65
N ARG A 172 -26.32 -11.55 -26.21
CA ARG A 172 -26.29 -11.90 -27.65
C ARG A 172 -27.35 -12.95 -28.01
N GLY A 173 -27.64 -13.86 -27.08
CA GLY A 173 -28.67 -14.87 -27.21
C GLY A 173 -30.08 -14.38 -26.89
N SER A 174 -30.25 -13.10 -26.50
CA SER A 174 -31.53 -12.54 -26.01
C SER A 174 -32.16 -13.32 -24.85
N ALA A 175 -31.35 -14.03 -24.06
CA ALA A 175 -31.77 -14.70 -22.84
C ALA A 175 -31.84 -13.73 -21.65
N PHE A 176 -31.03 -12.67 -21.68
CA PHE A 176 -31.10 -11.53 -20.76
C PHE A 176 -31.54 -10.26 -21.50
N PRO A 177 -32.46 -9.45 -20.94
CA PRO A 177 -33.17 -9.68 -19.69
C PRO A 177 -34.26 -10.76 -19.82
N GLY A 178 -34.39 -11.60 -18.81
CA GLY A 178 -35.52 -12.54 -18.66
C GLY A 178 -36.74 -11.89 -17.99
N PRO A 179 -37.88 -12.61 -17.86
CA PRO A 179 -39.12 -12.08 -17.27
C PRO A 179 -38.94 -11.49 -15.85
N ASP A 180 -38.10 -12.11 -15.01
CA ASP A 180 -37.84 -11.64 -13.65
C ASP A 180 -37.01 -10.33 -13.61
N HIS A 181 -36.44 -9.92 -14.74
CA HIS A 181 -35.55 -8.77 -14.87
C HIS A 181 -36.19 -7.63 -15.68
N VAL A 182 -37.50 -7.69 -15.94
CA VAL A 182 -38.27 -6.63 -16.60
C VAL A 182 -39.49 -6.24 -15.77
N PHE A 183 -39.84 -4.96 -15.79
CA PHE A 183 -41.07 -4.48 -15.17
C PHE A 183 -42.22 -4.58 -16.18
N THR A 184 -43.32 -5.21 -15.79
CA THR A 184 -44.57 -5.21 -16.56
C THR A 184 -45.55 -4.21 -15.95
N THR A 185 -46.41 -3.61 -16.77
CA THR A 185 -47.57 -2.88 -16.24
C THR A 185 -48.46 -3.86 -15.47
N ALA A 186 -48.85 -3.48 -14.25
CA ALA A 186 -49.87 -4.23 -13.52
C ALA A 186 -51.14 -4.31 -14.39
N PRO A 187 -51.88 -5.43 -14.38
CA PRO A 187 -53.19 -5.46 -15.03
C PRO A 187 -54.02 -4.30 -14.47
N ALA A 188 -54.65 -3.53 -15.36
CA ALA A 188 -55.55 -2.47 -14.96
C ALA A 188 -56.54 -3.06 -13.96
N LYS A 189 -56.63 -2.48 -12.75
CA LYS A 189 -57.77 -2.77 -11.89
C LYS A 189 -58.97 -2.25 -12.66
N ASP A 190 -59.89 -3.14 -13.02
CA ASP A 190 -61.18 -2.75 -13.61
C ASP A 190 -61.76 -1.61 -12.76
N GLU A 191 -61.78 -0.41 -13.33
CA GLU A 191 -62.49 0.73 -12.75
C GLU A 191 -64.00 0.45 -12.92
N PRO A 192 -64.80 0.62 -11.86
CA PRO A 192 -66.24 0.41 -11.89
C PRO A 192 -66.99 1.45 -12.76
#